data_AF-A0A1F7GU24-F1
#
_entry.id   AF-A0A1F7GU24-F1
#
_cell.length_a   1.000
_cell.length_b   1.000
_cell.length_c   1.000
_cell.angle_alpha   90.00
_cell.angle_beta   90.00
_cell.angle_gamma   90.00
#
_symmetry.space_group_name_H-M   'P 1'
#
loop_
_entity.id
_entity.type
_entity.pdbx_description
1 polymer ?
#
loop_
_entity_poly.entity_id
_entity_poly.type
_entity_poly.pdbx_seq_one_letter_code
_entity_poly.pdbx_strand_id
1 'polypeptide(L)'
;MIHTIREHFSHEKELSPKERKLLEAFPYFDPTHIGDLVSRGGQHTVVRYGSDMVLKLPNGLPFAIKTPQAAQRNVALLQQYFPDYMMPTEVYQVDSTYCLVQEYLRVYEPLTSRVLPEVKDQFHDMLDSNGQLITDTGFSLEPVGGEGFWRTAVSRLRGDHPTDLVLANIVVDRRTPGEPHLLIPDIGLYTLEAHDGRNYQALSLLLFGLSQVLIRHYLDMDLRGEHLQASNHTAVE
;
A
#
# COMPACT_ATOMS: atom_id res chain seq x y z
N MET A 1 1.21 -26.18 -4.20
CA MET A 1 2.37 -26.14 -3.29
C MET A 1 2.62 -24.67 -2.96
N ILE A 2 1.90 -24.13 -1.96
CA ILE A 2 1.94 -22.70 -1.58
C ILE A 2 2.89 -22.57 -0.39
N HIS A 3 4.17 -22.67 -0.69
CA HIS A 3 5.29 -22.20 0.13
C HIS A 3 6.11 -21.45 -0.91
N THR A 4 6.34 -20.14 -0.84
CA THR A 4 7.37 -19.54 0.02
C THR A 4 7.45 -18.07 -0.38
N ILE A 5 6.98 -17.12 0.43
CA ILE A 5 7.41 -15.70 0.34
C ILE A 5 7.33 -15.08 1.74
N ARG A 6 8.06 -15.65 2.70
CA ARG A 6 8.16 -15.10 4.06
C ARG A 6 9.59 -14.67 4.45
N GLU A 7 10.58 -14.90 3.60
CA GLU A 7 11.98 -14.94 4.06
C GLU A 7 12.86 -13.75 3.71
N HIS A 8 12.46 -12.82 2.83
CA HIS A 8 13.44 -11.82 2.35
C HIS A 8 13.57 -10.52 3.15
N PHE A 9 12.71 -10.22 4.14
CA PHE A 9 12.79 -8.94 4.87
C PHE A 9 12.48 -8.92 6.38
N SER A 10 12.46 -10.06 7.09
CA SER A 10 12.36 -10.03 8.57
C SER A 10 13.38 -10.95 9.24
N HIS A 11 14.62 -10.47 9.39
CA HIS A 11 15.57 -11.09 10.33
C HIS A 11 15.18 -10.85 11.80
N GLU A 12 14.27 -9.91 12.06
CA GLU A 12 13.63 -9.74 13.36
C GLU A 12 12.30 -10.50 13.39
N LYS A 13 12.16 -11.40 14.37
CA LYS A 13 10.90 -12.11 14.64
C LYS A 13 10.07 -11.43 15.74
N GLU A 14 10.62 -10.40 16.37
CA GLU A 14 10.06 -9.81 17.59
C GLU A 14 9.90 -8.31 17.45
N LEU A 15 8.92 -7.78 18.19
CA LEU A 15 8.73 -6.35 18.36
C LEU A 15 9.87 -5.74 19.16
N SER A 16 10.32 -4.56 18.76
CA SER A 16 11.25 -3.79 19.60
C SER A 16 10.54 -3.36 20.90
N PRO A 17 11.29 -3.15 22.01
CA PRO A 17 10.71 -2.64 23.26
C PRO A 17 9.94 -1.32 23.08
N LYS A 18 10.37 -0.47 22.13
CA LYS A 18 9.70 0.79 21.81
C LYS A 18 8.32 0.56 21.18
N GLU A 19 8.22 -0.39 20.25
CA GLU A 19 6.95 -0.73 19.58
C GLU A 19 5.97 -1.39 20.54
N ARG A 20 6.46 -2.29 21.39
CA ARG A 20 5.63 -2.91 22.45
C ARG A 20 5.08 -1.85 23.40
N LYS A 21 5.94 -0.96 23.91
CA LYS A 21 5.51 0.14 24.78
C LYS A 21 4.52 1.08 24.09
N LEU A 22 4.67 1.31 22.78
CA LEU A 22 3.73 2.12 22.01
C LEU A 22 2.36 1.46 21.93
N LEU A 23 2.29 0.15 21.66
CA LEU A 23 1.02 -0.60 21.64
C LEU A 23 0.34 -0.59 23.00
N GLU A 24 1.10 -0.78 24.08
CA GLU A 24 0.60 -0.73 25.45
C GLU A 24 0.04 0.65 25.85
N ALA A 25 0.41 1.72 25.13
CA ALA A 25 -0.12 3.06 25.36
C ALA A 25 -1.54 3.25 24.78
N PHE A 26 -2.01 2.36 23.90
CA PHE A 26 -3.37 2.42 23.37
C PHE A 26 -4.36 1.79 24.38
N PRO A 27 -5.21 2.59 25.06
CA PRO A 27 -6.09 2.07 26.12
C PRO A 27 -7.20 1.16 25.60
N TYR A 28 -7.39 1.11 24.28
CA TYR A 28 -8.42 0.32 23.60
C TYR A 28 -7.95 -1.09 23.26
N PHE A 29 -6.65 -1.39 23.37
CA PHE A 29 -6.10 -2.70 23.01
C PHE A 29 -5.74 -3.48 24.27
N ASP A 30 -6.13 -4.74 24.31
CA ASP A 30 -5.70 -5.67 25.35
C ASP A 30 -4.27 -6.15 25.02
N PRO A 31 -3.26 -5.84 25.86
CA PRO A 31 -1.88 -6.24 25.59
C PRO A 31 -1.69 -7.76 25.49
N THR A 32 -2.57 -8.56 26.09
CA THR A 32 -2.52 -10.02 26.05
C THR A 32 -2.90 -10.59 24.69
N HIS A 33 -3.56 -9.81 23.84
CA HIS A 33 -3.93 -10.18 22.47
C HIS A 33 -2.87 -9.79 21.42
N ILE A 34 -1.81 -9.07 21.80
CA ILE A 34 -0.72 -8.70 20.89
C ILE A 34 0.14 -9.93 20.60
N GLY A 35 0.13 -10.38 19.35
CA GLY A 35 0.85 -11.55 18.89
C GLY A 35 2.14 -11.22 18.15
N ASP A 36 2.52 -12.14 17.26
CA ASP A 36 3.77 -12.07 16.49
C ASP A 36 3.83 -10.90 15.52
N LEU A 37 5.07 -10.48 15.22
CA LEU A 37 5.36 -9.58 14.11
C LEU A 37 4.96 -10.25 12.78
N VAL A 38 4.15 -9.55 11.98
CA VAL A 38 3.72 -10.00 10.65
C VAL A 38 4.70 -9.50 9.59
N SER A 39 4.98 -8.19 9.60
CA SER A 39 5.88 -7.56 8.64
C SER A 39 6.38 -6.20 9.13
N ARG A 40 7.47 -5.72 8.51
CA ARG A 40 7.97 -4.34 8.65
C ARG A 40 7.95 -3.69 7.27
N GLY A 41 6.99 -2.80 7.05
CA GLY A 41 6.86 -2.03 5.82
C GLY A 41 7.59 -0.69 5.88
N GLY A 42 7.57 0.02 4.75
CA GLY A 42 8.12 1.38 4.64
C GLY A 42 7.33 2.43 5.42
N GLN A 43 6.06 2.18 5.72
CA GLN A 43 5.17 3.08 6.47
C GLN A 43 4.88 2.56 7.89
N HIS A 44 4.63 1.24 8.01
CA HIS A 44 4.18 0.66 9.27
C HIS A 44 4.90 -0.63 9.65
N THR A 45 4.99 -0.87 10.96
CA THR A 45 5.21 -2.20 11.53
C THR A 45 3.84 -2.86 11.72
N VAL A 46 3.67 -4.10 11.23
CA VAL A 46 2.40 -4.84 11.28
C VAL A 46 2.54 -6.00 12.26
N VAL A 47 1.62 -6.09 13.21
CA VAL A 47 1.60 -7.14 14.24
C VAL A 47 0.25 -7.82 14.31
N ARG A 48 0.24 -9.09 14.70
CA ARG A 48 -0.98 -9.85 14.99
C ARG A 48 -1.70 -9.25 16.19
N TYR A 49 -3.03 -9.19 16.11
CA TYR A 49 -3.88 -8.89 17.26
C TYR A 49 -5.07 -9.83 17.31
N GLY A 50 -5.19 -10.57 18.41
CA GLY A 50 -6.15 -11.65 18.52
C GLY A 50 -6.00 -12.69 17.39
N SER A 51 -7.14 -13.27 17.01
CA SER A 51 -7.17 -14.39 16.08
C SER A 51 -7.20 -13.97 14.61
N ASP A 52 -7.62 -12.75 14.31
CA ASP A 52 -8.15 -12.37 13.00
C ASP A 52 -7.84 -10.92 12.61
N MET A 53 -7.13 -10.16 13.46
CA MET A 53 -6.80 -8.77 13.18
C MET A 53 -5.29 -8.52 13.12
N VAL A 54 -4.93 -7.38 12.55
CA VAL A 54 -3.60 -6.78 12.67
C VAL A 54 -3.68 -5.36 13.20
N LEU A 55 -2.63 -4.99 13.94
CA LEU A 55 -2.33 -3.62 14.32
C LEU A 55 -1.16 -3.12 13.46
N LYS A 56 -1.31 -1.94 12.88
CA LYS A 56 -0.24 -1.26 12.13
C LYS A 56 0.19 -0.01 12.87
N LEU A 57 1.47 0.03 13.25
CA LEU A 57 2.07 1.16 13.92
C LEU A 57 2.91 1.97 12.95
N PRO A 58 2.87 3.32 12.96
CA PRO A 58 3.78 4.12 12.17
C PRO A 58 5.22 3.78 12.54
N ASN A 59 6.05 3.53 11.55
CA ASN A 59 7.47 3.38 11.78
C ASN A 59 8.14 4.77 11.93
N GLY A 60 9.39 4.80 12.38
CA GLY A 60 10.13 6.04 12.58
C GLY A 60 10.75 6.64 11.31
N LEU A 61 10.42 6.11 10.12
CA LEU A 61 11.12 6.52 8.90
C LEU A 61 10.74 7.96 8.48
N PRO A 62 11.67 8.73 7.91
CA PRO A 62 11.44 10.14 7.59
C PRO A 62 10.25 10.39 6.65
N PHE A 63 9.98 9.41 5.78
CA PHE A 63 8.96 9.41 4.73
C PHE A 63 7.67 8.68 5.14
N ALA A 64 7.57 8.25 6.40
CA ALA A 64 6.37 7.60 6.90
C ALA A 64 5.27 8.62 7.24
N ILE A 65 4.00 8.20 7.19
CA ILE A 65 2.85 8.96 7.69
C ILE A 65 3.01 9.08 9.21
N LYS A 66 3.23 10.30 9.71
CA LYS A 66 3.62 10.54 11.11
C LYS A 66 2.49 10.94 12.04
N THR A 67 1.39 11.47 11.51
CA THR A 67 0.33 12.06 12.32
C THR A 67 -0.98 11.28 12.17
N PRO A 68 -1.79 11.20 13.24
CA PRO A 68 -3.14 10.63 13.16
C PRO A 68 -4.01 11.30 12.10
N GLN A 69 -3.91 12.62 11.95
CA GLN A 69 -4.70 13.39 10.99
C GLN A 69 -4.35 13.04 9.54
N ALA A 70 -3.05 12.84 9.25
CA ALA A 70 -2.63 12.40 7.92
C ALA A 70 -3.10 10.97 7.65
N ALA A 71 -3.03 10.07 8.63
CA ALA A 71 -3.53 8.71 8.49
C ALA A 71 -5.05 8.67 8.25
N GLN A 72 -5.82 9.41 9.05
CA GLN A 72 -7.28 9.54 8.89
C GLN A 72 -7.66 10.12 7.52
N ARG A 73 -6.96 11.17 7.07
CA ARG A 73 -7.18 11.75 5.74
C ARG A 73 -6.90 10.73 4.64
N ASN A 74 -5.79 10.02 4.71
CA ASN A 74 -5.43 9.02 3.70
C ASN A 74 -6.45 7.87 3.66
N VAL A 75 -6.88 7.37 4.82
CA VAL A 75 -7.96 6.35 4.91
C VAL A 75 -9.25 6.89 4.29
N ALA A 76 -9.66 8.11 4.63
CA ALA A 76 -10.88 8.71 4.10
C ALA A 76 -10.85 8.88 2.58
N LEU A 77 -9.72 9.36 2.04
CA LEU A 77 -9.53 9.47 0.58
C LEU A 77 -9.59 8.09 -0.07
N LEU A 78 -8.87 7.10 0.46
CA LEU A 78 -8.86 5.76 -0.12
C LEU A 78 -10.25 5.11 -0.05
N GLN A 79 -10.99 5.27 1.04
CA GLN A 79 -12.38 4.78 1.14
C GLN A 79 -13.32 5.49 0.17
N GLN A 80 -13.12 6.79 -0.08
CA GLN A 80 -13.94 7.56 -1.00
C GLN A 80 -13.71 7.14 -2.46
N TYR A 81 -12.44 7.00 -2.86
CA TYR A 81 -12.08 6.75 -4.27
C TYR A 81 -11.96 5.27 -4.61
N PHE A 82 -11.75 4.38 -3.64
CA PHE A 82 -11.61 2.94 -3.84
C PHE A 82 -12.53 2.14 -2.90
N PRO A 83 -13.85 2.42 -2.86
CA PRO A 83 -14.76 1.82 -1.87
C PRO A 83 -14.81 0.29 -1.94
N ASP A 84 -14.67 -0.29 -3.13
CA ASP A 84 -14.73 -1.73 -3.35
C ASP A 84 -13.38 -2.44 -3.16
N TYR A 85 -12.29 -1.68 -3.09
CA TYR A 85 -10.94 -2.24 -3.01
C TYR A 85 -10.21 -1.92 -1.71
N MET A 86 -10.57 -0.83 -1.03
CA MET A 86 -9.91 -0.45 0.19
C MET A 86 -10.25 -1.44 1.30
N MET A 87 -9.23 -2.03 1.93
CA MET A 87 -9.48 -2.89 3.07
C MET A 87 -10.11 -2.05 4.20
N PRO A 88 -11.22 -2.52 4.83
CA PRO A 88 -11.80 -1.82 5.97
C PRO A 88 -10.73 -1.53 7.02
N THR A 89 -10.59 -0.24 7.35
CA THR A 89 -9.49 0.27 8.17
C THR A 89 -10.02 1.26 9.19
N GLU A 90 -9.74 0.98 10.45
CA GLU A 90 -10.00 1.90 11.55
C GLU A 90 -8.70 2.59 11.98
N VAL A 91 -8.78 3.86 12.38
CA VAL A 91 -7.64 4.62 12.89
C VAL A 91 -7.88 4.97 14.35
N TYR A 92 -7.09 4.36 15.23
CA TYR A 92 -7.05 4.70 16.65
C TYR A 92 -5.93 5.70 16.88
N GLN A 93 -6.16 6.69 17.75
CA GLN A 93 -5.12 7.66 18.12
C GLN A 93 -4.88 7.69 19.62
N VAL A 94 -3.63 7.94 19.99
CA VAL A 94 -3.22 8.35 21.34
C VAL A 94 -2.20 9.46 21.19
N ASP A 95 -2.45 10.60 21.83
CA ASP A 95 -1.62 11.79 21.71
C ASP A 95 -1.31 12.16 20.24
N SER A 96 -0.04 12.15 19.86
CA SER A 96 0.44 12.44 18.51
C SER A 96 0.73 11.18 17.68
N THR A 97 0.30 10.00 18.11
CA THR A 97 0.51 8.73 17.42
C THR A 97 -0.81 8.06 17.05
N TYR A 98 -0.74 7.12 16.11
CA TYR A 98 -1.91 6.36 15.67
C TYR A 98 -1.59 4.88 15.51
N CYS A 99 -2.64 4.08 15.43
CA CYS A 99 -2.59 2.68 15.08
C CYS A 99 -3.73 2.38 14.10
N LEU A 100 -3.42 1.68 13.03
CA LEU A 100 -4.45 1.17 12.11
C LEU A 100 -4.86 -0.23 12.56
N VAL A 101 -6.16 -0.50 12.49
CA VAL A 101 -6.73 -1.82 12.78
C VAL A 101 -7.40 -2.33 11.52
N GLN A 102 -7.05 -3.56 11.12
CA GLN A 102 -7.54 -4.19 9.90
C GLN A 102 -7.66 -5.71 10.09
N GLU A 103 -8.45 -6.38 9.25
CA GLU A 103 -8.48 -7.84 9.18
C GLU A 103 -7.10 -8.40 8.79
N TYR A 104 -6.72 -9.53 9.41
CA TYR A 104 -5.56 -10.29 9.01
C TYR A 104 -5.85 -11.14 7.78
N LEU A 105 -5.30 -10.72 6.63
CA LEU A 105 -5.36 -11.49 5.40
C LEU A 105 -4.52 -12.78 5.52
N ARG A 106 -5.19 -13.93 5.42
CA ARG A 106 -4.55 -15.26 5.53
C ARG A 106 -4.15 -15.85 4.18
N VAL A 107 -4.95 -15.60 3.16
CA VAL A 107 -4.82 -16.22 1.83
C VAL A 107 -4.83 -15.09 0.81
N TYR A 108 -3.64 -14.60 0.48
CA TYR A 108 -3.46 -13.52 -0.48
C TYR A 108 -2.09 -13.66 -1.15
N GLU A 109 -1.93 -12.98 -2.28
CA GLU A 109 -0.63 -12.77 -2.92
C GLU A 109 -0.49 -11.32 -3.39
N PRO A 110 0.72 -10.74 -3.45
CA PRO A 110 0.92 -9.43 -4.05
C PRO A 110 0.48 -9.41 -5.51
N LEU A 111 -0.08 -8.29 -5.97
CA LEU A 111 -0.38 -8.12 -7.39
C LEU A 111 0.93 -8.06 -8.18
N THR A 112 1.03 -8.91 -9.19
CA THR A 112 2.17 -8.97 -10.10
C THR A 112 1.70 -9.03 -11.55
N SER A 113 2.60 -8.75 -12.50
CA SER A 113 2.33 -8.92 -13.95
C SER A 113 1.79 -10.31 -14.30
N ARG A 114 2.15 -11.34 -13.54
CA ARG A 114 1.68 -12.72 -13.76
C ARG A 114 0.23 -12.95 -13.33
N VAL A 115 -0.18 -12.33 -12.22
CA VAL A 115 -1.51 -12.50 -11.63
C VAL A 115 -2.50 -11.50 -12.21
N LEU A 116 -2.02 -10.36 -12.71
CA LEU A 116 -2.82 -9.30 -13.28
C LEU A 116 -3.89 -9.77 -14.30
N PRO A 117 -3.64 -10.72 -15.22
CA PRO A 117 -4.67 -11.17 -16.15
C PRO A 117 -5.95 -11.69 -15.50
N GLU A 118 -5.90 -12.21 -14.27
CA GLU A 118 -7.06 -12.72 -13.53
C GLU A 118 -7.94 -11.61 -12.94
N VAL A 119 -7.38 -10.41 -12.77
CA VAL A 119 -7.99 -9.26 -12.09
C VAL A 119 -7.85 -7.98 -12.90
N LYS A 120 -7.67 -8.13 -14.23
CA LYS A 120 -7.30 -7.04 -15.12
C LYS A 120 -8.34 -5.92 -15.11
N ASP A 121 -9.61 -6.27 -15.17
CA ASP A 121 -10.71 -5.30 -15.21
C ASP A 121 -10.78 -4.52 -13.90
N GLN A 122 -10.67 -5.21 -12.76
CA GLN A 122 -10.59 -4.56 -11.44
C GLN A 122 -9.39 -3.60 -11.34
N PHE A 123 -8.26 -3.96 -11.96
CA PHE A 123 -7.09 -3.10 -11.96
C PHE A 123 -7.30 -1.88 -12.85
N HIS A 124 -7.96 -2.00 -14.01
CA HIS A 124 -8.34 -0.84 -14.83
C HIS A 124 -9.27 0.11 -14.05
N ASP A 125 -10.28 -0.42 -13.38
CA ASP A 125 -11.19 0.36 -12.54
C ASP A 125 -10.44 1.11 -11.41
N MET A 126 -9.45 0.46 -10.80
CA MET A 126 -8.54 1.11 -9.85
C MET A 126 -7.73 2.24 -10.50
N LEU A 127 -7.19 2.04 -11.70
CA LEU A 127 -6.40 3.05 -12.40
C LEU A 127 -7.24 4.29 -12.74
N ASP A 128 -8.48 4.09 -13.18
CA ASP A 128 -9.42 5.19 -13.45
C ASP A 128 -9.81 5.92 -12.16
N SER A 129 -10.09 5.18 -11.08
CA SER A 129 -10.33 5.75 -9.75
C SER A 129 -9.13 6.56 -9.24
N ASN A 130 -7.92 6.09 -9.51
CA ASN A 130 -6.69 6.81 -9.18
C ASN A 130 -6.52 8.08 -10.01
N GLY A 131 -6.88 8.05 -11.29
CA GLY A 131 -6.95 9.25 -12.14
C GLY A 131 -7.89 10.32 -11.58
N GLN A 132 -9.05 9.90 -11.08
CA GLN A 132 -10.00 10.80 -10.43
C GLN A 132 -9.44 11.36 -9.12
N LEU A 133 -8.84 10.52 -8.26
CA LEU A 133 -8.18 10.96 -7.02
C LEU A 133 -7.11 12.04 -7.30
N ILE A 134 -6.26 11.82 -8.31
CA ILE A 134 -5.22 12.77 -8.72
C ILE A 134 -5.84 14.11 -9.13
N THR A 135 -6.88 14.07 -9.94
CA THR A 135 -7.53 15.28 -10.47
C THR A 135 -8.18 16.10 -9.36
N ASP A 136 -8.85 15.43 -8.43
CA ASP A 136 -9.63 16.11 -7.40
C ASP A 136 -8.79 16.61 -6.23
N THR A 137 -7.64 15.97 -5.94
CA THR A 137 -6.95 16.15 -4.66
C THR A 137 -5.43 16.34 -4.76
N GLY A 138 -4.84 16.05 -5.93
CA GLY A 138 -3.39 16.03 -6.08
C GLY A 138 -2.69 14.86 -5.38
N PHE A 139 -3.42 13.85 -4.89
CA PHE A 139 -2.86 12.61 -4.36
C PHE A 139 -2.93 11.47 -5.39
N SER A 140 -2.03 10.50 -5.30
CA SER A 140 -2.10 9.24 -6.05
C SER A 140 -1.91 8.08 -5.09
N LEU A 141 -2.58 6.96 -5.34
CA LEU A 141 -2.22 5.68 -4.77
C LEU A 141 -0.74 5.39 -5.04
N GLU A 142 -0.05 4.82 -4.04
CA GLU A 142 1.30 4.28 -4.18
C GLU A 142 1.18 2.78 -4.46
N PRO A 143 1.12 2.29 -5.72
CA PRO A 143 0.86 0.88 -5.99
C PRO A 143 2.10 -0.01 -5.79
N VAL A 144 3.29 0.49 -6.17
CA VAL A 144 4.54 -0.28 -6.12
C VAL A 144 5.02 -0.47 -4.68
N GLY A 145 4.93 0.58 -3.86
CA GLY A 145 5.53 0.63 -2.54
C GLY A 145 7.06 0.59 -2.57
N GLY A 146 7.70 0.96 -1.45
CA GLY A 146 9.15 0.81 -1.31
C GLY A 146 9.64 -0.64 -1.48
N GLU A 147 8.85 -1.63 -1.02
CA GLU A 147 9.20 -3.06 -1.14
C GLU A 147 9.14 -3.56 -2.59
N GLY A 148 8.11 -3.17 -3.36
CA GLY A 148 7.99 -3.57 -4.77
C GLY A 148 9.16 -3.07 -5.60
N PHE A 149 9.60 -1.82 -5.36
CA PHE A 149 10.77 -1.25 -6.04
C PHE A 149 12.04 -2.07 -5.78
N TRP A 150 12.33 -2.38 -4.51
CA TRP A 150 13.50 -3.18 -4.15
C TRP A 150 13.43 -4.60 -4.71
N ARG A 151 12.26 -5.25 -4.66
CA ARG A 151 12.07 -6.59 -5.23
C ARG A 151 12.31 -6.60 -6.73
N THR A 152 11.72 -5.67 -7.47
CA THR A 152 11.92 -5.55 -8.92
C THR A 152 13.39 -5.22 -9.26
N ALA A 153 14.06 -4.37 -8.49
CA ALA A 153 15.47 -4.03 -8.68
C ALA A 153 16.43 -5.20 -8.37
N VAL A 154 16.21 -5.92 -7.26
CA VAL A 154 17.05 -7.07 -6.87
C VAL A 154 16.89 -8.24 -7.84
N SER A 155 15.66 -8.52 -8.29
CA SER A 155 15.42 -9.56 -9.30
C SER A 155 16.15 -9.25 -10.61
N ARG A 156 16.25 -7.97 -11.02
CA ARG A 156 17.07 -7.55 -12.17
C ARG A 156 18.55 -7.82 -11.98
N LEU A 157 19.10 -7.54 -10.79
CA LEU A 157 20.52 -7.73 -10.51
C LEU A 157 20.94 -9.21 -10.44
N ARG A 158 20.02 -10.11 -10.11
CA ARG A 158 20.31 -11.56 -9.98
C ARG A 158 20.21 -12.34 -11.28
N GLY A 159 19.70 -11.75 -12.36
CA GLY A 159 19.63 -12.40 -13.68
C GLY A 159 18.62 -13.55 -13.77
N ASP A 160 17.77 -13.73 -12.76
CA ASP A 160 16.66 -14.68 -12.80
C ASP A 160 15.54 -14.11 -13.72
N HIS A 161 15.00 -14.96 -14.61
CA HIS A 161 13.96 -14.71 -15.63
C HIS A 161 12.71 -13.91 -15.18
N PRO A 162 11.82 -13.53 -16.14
CA PRO A 162 11.50 -12.13 -16.40
C PRO A 162 11.02 -11.41 -15.12
N THR A 163 11.58 -10.22 -14.90
CA THR A 163 11.27 -9.36 -13.76
C THR A 163 9.78 -9.09 -13.67
N ASP A 164 9.07 -9.83 -12.82
CA ASP A 164 7.67 -9.53 -12.53
C ASP A 164 7.64 -8.20 -11.75
N LEU A 165 6.88 -7.24 -12.28
CA LEU A 165 6.58 -6.00 -11.55
C LEU A 165 5.75 -6.40 -10.33
N VAL A 166 6.18 -5.99 -9.13
CA VAL A 166 5.43 -6.25 -7.89
C VAL A 166 4.80 -4.95 -7.42
N LEU A 167 3.46 -4.93 -7.35
CA LEU A 167 2.69 -3.83 -6.80
C LEU A 167 2.41 -4.11 -5.33
N ALA A 168 3.37 -3.83 -4.44
CA ALA A 168 3.36 -4.33 -3.06
C ALA A 168 2.22 -3.78 -2.19
N ASN A 169 1.61 -2.66 -2.58
CA ASN A 169 0.48 -2.06 -1.87
C ASN A 169 -0.87 -2.46 -2.47
N ILE A 170 -0.88 -3.41 -3.40
CA ILE A 170 -2.09 -4.02 -3.95
C ILE A 170 -1.93 -5.54 -3.84
N VAL A 171 -2.93 -6.20 -3.29
CA VAL A 171 -2.93 -7.66 -3.13
C VAL A 171 -4.13 -8.26 -3.84
N VAL A 172 -4.00 -9.53 -4.22
CA VAL A 172 -5.11 -10.34 -4.70
C VAL A 172 -5.57 -11.21 -3.54
N ASP A 173 -6.77 -10.93 -3.05
CA ASP A 173 -7.47 -11.77 -2.10
C ASP A 173 -7.91 -13.07 -2.78
N ARG A 174 -7.61 -14.18 -2.12
CA ARG A 174 -7.86 -15.55 -2.60
C ARG A 174 -8.71 -16.35 -1.62
N ARG A 175 -9.41 -15.68 -0.69
CA ARG A 175 -10.31 -16.33 0.28
C ARG A 175 -11.43 -17.12 -0.40
N THR A 176 -11.95 -16.64 -1.53
CA THR A 176 -12.98 -17.33 -2.31
C THR A 176 -12.38 -18.03 -3.53
N PRO A 177 -12.43 -19.37 -3.62
CA PRO A 177 -11.88 -20.10 -4.76
C PRO A 177 -12.55 -19.70 -6.08
N GLY A 178 -11.75 -19.29 -7.08
CA GLY A 178 -12.23 -18.90 -8.40
C GLY A 178 -12.69 -17.45 -8.51
N GLU A 179 -12.68 -16.68 -7.42
CA GLU A 179 -13.11 -15.28 -7.38
C GLU A 179 -12.00 -14.40 -6.79
N PRO A 180 -10.92 -14.13 -7.56
CA PRO A 180 -9.88 -13.23 -7.10
C PRO A 180 -10.39 -11.79 -7.01
N HIS A 181 -10.05 -11.11 -5.92
CA HIS A 181 -10.45 -9.72 -5.69
C HIS A 181 -9.26 -8.86 -5.31
N LEU A 182 -9.14 -7.66 -5.89
CA LEU A 182 -8.09 -6.71 -5.55
C LEU A 182 -8.39 -6.03 -4.21
N LEU A 183 -7.38 -5.95 -3.35
CA LEU A 183 -7.45 -5.20 -2.10
C LEU A 183 -6.26 -4.25 -1.97
N ILE A 184 -6.51 -3.09 -1.35
CA ILE A 184 -5.51 -2.11 -0.94
C ILE A 184 -5.36 -2.22 0.59
N PRO A 185 -4.32 -2.92 1.10
CA PRO A 185 -4.13 -3.07 2.54
C PRO A 185 -3.40 -1.90 3.19
N ASP A 186 -2.71 -1.05 2.44
CA ASP A 186 -1.91 0.08 2.95
C ASP A 186 -2.61 1.43 2.68
N ILE A 187 -2.22 2.46 3.43
CA ILE A 187 -2.78 3.81 3.34
C ILE A 187 -1.81 4.81 2.68
N GLY A 188 -0.74 4.30 2.07
CA GLY A 188 0.27 5.09 1.37
C GLY A 188 -0.30 5.83 0.16
N LEU A 189 -0.12 7.16 0.15
CA LEU A 189 -0.47 8.03 -0.97
C LEU A 189 0.76 8.88 -1.34
N TYR A 190 1.04 9.00 -2.63
CA TYR A 190 1.95 10.00 -3.16
C TYR A 190 1.28 11.37 -3.15
N THR A 191 2.05 12.38 -2.75
CA THR A 191 1.63 13.78 -2.78
C THR A 191 2.20 14.45 -4.05
N LEU A 192 1.35 14.75 -5.04
CA LEU A 192 1.77 15.32 -6.32
C LEU A 192 1.72 16.86 -6.30
N GLU A 193 0.82 17.44 -5.50
CA GLU A 193 0.71 18.88 -5.30
C GLU A 193 1.33 19.35 -3.97
N ALA A 194 1.60 20.65 -3.86
CA ALA A 194 2.26 21.19 -2.68
C ALA A 194 1.30 21.23 -1.48
N HIS A 195 1.37 20.20 -0.63
CA HIS A 195 0.73 20.16 0.68
C HIS A 195 1.79 20.34 1.77
N ASP A 196 1.59 21.30 2.69
CA ASP A 196 2.38 21.69 3.88
C ASP A 196 3.67 20.89 4.22
N GLY A 197 4.65 20.84 3.32
CA GLY A 197 5.92 20.13 3.53
C GLY A 197 6.74 19.89 2.26
N ARG A 198 7.71 20.77 1.98
CA ARG A 198 8.50 20.77 0.72
C ARG A 198 9.37 19.52 0.48
N ASN A 199 9.75 18.78 1.53
CA ASN A 199 10.73 17.69 1.39
C ASN A 199 10.11 16.34 0.97
N TYR A 200 8.78 16.16 1.14
CA TYR A 200 8.12 14.90 0.81
C TYR A 200 7.54 14.87 -0.62
N GLN A 201 7.16 16.04 -1.14
CA GLN A 201 6.56 16.16 -2.47
C GLN A 201 7.55 15.77 -3.58
N ALA A 202 8.80 16.24 -3.53
CA ALA A 202 9.79 15.93 -4.56
C ALA A 202 10.08 14.43 -4.65
N LEU A 203 10.17 13.75 -3.50
CA LEU A 203 10.31 12.30 -3.45
C LEU A 203 9.05 11.60 -3.95
N SER A 204 7.86 12.06 -3.55
CA SER A 204 6.58 11.52 -4.03
C SER A 204 6.43 11.62 -5.55
N LEU A 205 6.78 12.77 -6.15
CA LEU A 205 6.75 12.98 -7.59
C LEU A 205 7.73 12.05 -8.32
N LEU A 206 8.94 11.88 -7.77
CA LEU A 206 9.93 10.95 -8.32
C LEU A 206 9.41 9.50 -8.27
N LEU A 207 8.92 9.05 -7.12
CA LEU A 207 8.41 7.69 -6.94
C LEU A 207 7.15 7.43 -7.78
N PHE A 208 6.26 8.42 -7.91
CA PHE A 208 5.13 8.37 -8.82
C PHE A 208 5.58 8.23 -10.28
N GLY A 209 6.51 9.08 -10.73
CA GLY A 209 7.05 9.01 -12.10
C GLY A 209 7.73 7.66 -12.40
N LEU A 210 8.46 7.11 -11.44
CA LEU A 210 9.04 5.77 -11.55
C LEU A 210 7.96 4.69 -11.61
N SER A 211 6.93 4.77 -10.76
CA SER A 211 5.80 3.84 -10.75
C SER A 211 5.06 3.86 -12.09
N GLN A 212 4.83 5.05 -12.65
CA GLN A 212 4.24 5.26 -13.97
C GLN A 212 5.06 4.56 -15.07
N VAL A 213 6.39 4.77 -15.09
CA VAL A 213 7.27 4.14 -16.07
C VAL A 213 7.24 2.62 -15.96
N LEU A 214 7.27 2.09 -14.73
CA LEU A 214 7.21 0.65 -14.50
C LEU A 214 5.88 0.06 -14.96
N ILE A 215 4.76 0.63 -14.54
CA ILE A 215 3.42 0.15 -14.92
C ILE A 215 3.26 0.20 -16.44
N ARG A 216 3.66 1.30 -17.08
CA ARG A 216 3.60 1.41 -18.54
C ARG A 216 4.49 0.39 -19.24
N HIS A 217 5.71 0.20 -18.77
CA HIS A 217 6.67 -0.71 -19.41
C HIS A 217 6.27 -2.18 -19.25
N TYR A 218 5.76 -2.57 -18.09
CA TYR A 218 5.49 -3.97 -17.76
C TYR A 218 4.05 -4.40 -18.05
N LEU A 219 3.09 -3.49 -17.93
CA LEU A 219 1.67 -3.79 -17.98
C LEU A 219 0.97 -3.14 -19.18
N ASP A 220 1.64 -2.24 -19.91
CA ASP A 220 1.07 -1.42 -20.99
C ASP A 220 -0.15 -0.60 -20.52
N MET A 221 -0.05 -0.03 -19.32
CA MET A 221 -1.12 0.72 -18.65
C MET A 221 -0.64 2.09 -18.15
N ASP A 222 -1.59 2.98 -17.85
CA ASP A 222 -1.33 4.32 -17.32
C ASP A 222 -1.81 4.42 -15.87
N LEU A 223 -0.93 4.86 -14.94
CA LEU A 223 -1.30 5.03 -13.54
C LEU A 223 -2.37 6.12 -13.32
N ARG A 224 -2.59 6.98 -14.31
CA ARG A 224 -3.63 8.02 -14.32
C ARG A 224 -4.96 7.53 -14.90
N GLY A 225 -5.06 6.26 -15.32
CA GLY A 225 -6.24 5.75 -16.02
C GLY A 225 -6.35 6.25 -17.46
N GLU A 226 -7.33 5.74 -18.20
CA GLU A 226 -7.52 6.05 -19.62
C GLU A 226 -8.27 7.38 -19.82
N HIS A 227 -9.12 7.75 -18.85
CA HIS A 227 -9.96 8.95 -18.94
C HIS A 227 -9.18 10.27 -19.01
N LEU A 228 -7.98 10.36 -18.40
CA LEU A 228 -7.16 11.57 -18.45
C LEU A 228 -6.39 11.75 -19.78
N GLN A 229 -6.25 10.70 -20.60
CA GLN A 229 -5.63 10.81 -21.91
C GLN A 229 -6.56 11.49 -22.93
N ALA A 230 -7.87 11.27 -22.82
CA ALA A 230 -8.87 11.87 -23.72
C ALA A 230 -8.97 13.39 -23.55
N SER A 231 -8.85 13.90 -22.32
CA SER A 231 -8.91 15.34 -22.01
C SER A 231 -7.69 16.14 -22.49
N ASN A 232 -6.52 15.50 -22.68
CA ASN A 232 -5.34 16.16 -23.24
C ASN A 232 -5.35 16.23 -24.77
N HIS A 233 -6.15 15.39 -25.44
CA HIS A 233 -6.32 15.43 -26.90
C HIS A 233 -7.41 16.41 -27.35
N THR A 234 -8.32 16.83 -26.48
CA THR A 234 -9.38 17.80 -26.81
C THR A 234 -9.03 19.26 -26.47
N ALA A 235 -7.94 19.50 -25.74
CA ALA A 235 -7.47 20.85 -25.40
C ALA A 235 -6.48 21.45 -26.41
N VAL A 236 -6.25 20.76 -27.54
CA VAL A 236 -5.40 21.22 -28.65
C VAL A 236 -6.23 21.20 -29.93
N GLU A 237 -7.27 22.03 -29.99
CA GLU A 237 -7.88 22.50 -31.24
C GLU A 237 -8.12 24.01 -31.15
#